data_AF-A0A6J4NAS5-F1
#
_entry.id   AF-A0A6J4NAS5-F1
#
_cell.length_a   1.000
_cell.length_b   1.000
_cell.length_c   1.000
_cell.angle_alpha   90.00
_cell.angle_beta   90.00
_cell.angle_gamma   90.00
#
_symmetry.space_group_name_H-M   'P 1'
#
loop_
_entity.id
_entity.type
_entity.pdbx_description
1 polymer ?
#
loop_
_entity_poly.entity_id
_entity_poly.type
_entity_poly.pdbx_seq_one_letter_code
_entity_poly.pdbx_strand_id
1 'polypeptide(L)'
;MTYQPLHHKYRPQTFSDLVGQEAIATTLTNALHQQRIAPAYLFTGARGTGKTSSARILAKSLNCLAYDVPTEQPCGVCEVCQSIAKGSALDVIEIDAASNTGVDNMRELIERSQFAP
;
A
#
# COMPACT_ATOMS: atom_id res chain seq x y z
N MET A 1 -18.31 -5.38 -20.36
CA MET A 1 -17.17 -5.46 -19.43
C MET A 1 -15.93 -4.98 -20.17
N THR A 2 -15.29 -3.92 -19.66
CA THR A 2 -14.04 -3.41 -20.24
C THR A 2 -12.92 -4.40 -19.94
N TYR A 3 -12.08 -4.70 -20.94
CA TYR A 3 -10.92 -5.60 -20.75
C TYR A 3 -9.96 -5.01 -19.70
N GLN A 4 -9.58 -5.82 -18.71
CA GLN A 4 -8.60 -5.45 -17.69
C GLN A 4 -7.37 -6.35 -17.82
N PRO A 5 -6.14 -5.80 -17.87
CA PRO A 5 -4.93 -6.60 -17.91
C PRO A 5 -4.81 -7.55 -16.70
N LEU A 6 -4.34 -8.77 -16.94
CA LEU A 6 -4.29 -9.82 -15.91
C LEU A 6 -3.48 -9.42 -14.67
N HIS A 7 -2.39 -8.68 -14.84
CA HIS A 7 -1.55 -8.21 -13.74
C HIS A 7 -2.25 -7.20 -12.83
N HIS A 8 -3.28 -6.50 -13.33
CA HIS A 8 -4.15 -5.68 -12.49
C HIS A 8 -5.26 -6.51 -11.86
N LYS A 9 -5.86 -7.44 -12.62
CA LYS A 9 -6.94 -8.31 -12.15
C LYS A 9 -6.52 -9.21 -10.99
N TYR A 10 -5.32 -9.80 -11.07
CA TYR A 10 -4.78 -10.72 -10.07
C TYR A 10 -3.75 -10.07 -9.15
N ARG A 11 -3.77 -8.74 -9.02
CA ARG A 11 -2.89 -8.07 -8.06
C ARG A 11 -3.29 -8.51 -6.65
N PRO A 12 -2.34 -9.00 -5.82
CA PRO A 12 -2.60 -9.40 -4.43
C PRO A 12 -3.37 -8.33 -3.65
N GLN A 13 -4.36 -8.73 -2.87
CA GLN A 13 -5.20 -7.83 -2.07
C GLN A 13 -4.90 -7.91 -0.57
N THR A 14 -4.39 -9.05 -0.12
CA THR A 14 -3.98 -9.33 1.26
C THR A 14 -2.55 -9.88 1.30
N PHE A 15 -1.92 -9.91 2.49
CA PHE A 15 -0.57 -10.46 2.62
C PHE A 15 -0.52 -11.96 2.32
N SER A 16 -1.60 -12.70 2.58
CA SER A 16 -1.71 -14.13 2.23
C SER A 16 -1.75 -14.39 0.72
N ASP A 17 -2.12 -13.38 -0.09
CA ASP A 17 -2.12 -13.50 -1.55
C ASP A 17 -0.72 -13.31 -2.17
N LEU A 18 0.28 -12.93 -1.36
CA LEU A 18 1.66 -12.75 -1.83
C LEU A 18 2.33 -14.11 -2.00
N VAL A 19 2.73 -14.43 -3.22
CA VAL A 19 3.42 -15.68 -3.55
C VAL A 19 4.93 -15.54 -3.34
N GLY A 20 5.53 -16.43 -2.54
CA GLY A 20 6.98 -16.51 -2.33
C GLY A 20 7.58 -15.39 -1.49
N GLN A 21 6.74 -14.69 -0.69
CA GLN A 21 7.15 -13.59 0.20
C GLN A 21 6.69 -13.85 1.64
N GLU A 22 6.71 -15.10 2.09
CA GLU A 22 6.14 -15.57 3.35
C GLU A 22 6.77 -14.86 4.57
N ALA A 23 8.08 -14.63 4.54
CA ALA A 23 8.79 -13.93 5.60
C ALA A 23 8.34 -12.47 5.74
N ILE A 24 8.12 -11.77 4.60
CA ILE A 24 7.65 -10.38 4.58
C ILE A 24 6.19 -10.33 5.04
N ALA A 25 5.34 -11.22 4.51
CA ALA A 25 3.95 -11.33 4.89
C ALA A 25 3.82 -11.53 6.41
N THR A 26 4.57 -12.49 6.97
CA THR A 26 4.59 -12.77 8.42
C THR A 26 5.06 -11.57 9.23
N THR A 27 6.12 -10.90 8.79
CA THR A 27 6.68 -9.75 9.53
C THR A 27 5.69 -8.59 9.60
N LEU A 28 5.06 -8.23 8.48
CA LEU A 28 4.10 -7.13 8.43
C LEU A 28 2.81 -7.47 9.17
N THR A 29 2.33 -8.70 9.02
CA THR A 29 1.20 -9.26 9.76
C THR A 29 1.42 -9.14 11.27
N ASN A 30 2.59 -9.55 11.77
CA ASN A 30 2.94 -9.42 13.18
C ASN A 30 3.02 -7.96 13.63
N ALA A 31 3.56 -7.07 12.80
CA ALA A 31 3.63 -5.64 13.11
C ALA A 31 2.23 -5.02 13.27
N LEU A 32 1.27 -5.42 12.42
CA LEU A 32 -0.13 -4.99 12.50
C LEU A 32 -0.80 -5.47 13.79
N HIS A 33 -0.71 -6.78 14.10
CA HIS A 33 -1.28 -7.35 15.32
C HIS A 33 -0.76 -6.71 16.60
N GLN A 34 0.53 -6.42 16.62
CA GLN A 34 1.19 -5.86 17.79
C GLN A 34 1.09 -4.33 17.83
N GLN A 35 0.48 -3.71 16.81
CA GLN A 35 0.41 -2.26 16.63
C GLN A 35 1.79 -1.60 16.68
N ARG A 36 2.82 -2.31 16.22
CA ARG A 36 4.21 -1.86 16.16
C ARG A 36 4.56 -1.43 14.74
N ILE A 37 3.89 -0.37 14.28
CA ILE A 37 4.06 0.17 12.93
C ILE A 37 5.26 1.11 12.89
N ALA A 38 6.22 0.80 12.04
CA ALA A 38 7.36 1.68 11.80
C ALA A 38 6.92 2.91 10.98
N PRO A 39 7.53 4.08 11.19
CA PRO A 39 7.20 5.28 10.42
C PRO A 39 7.63 5.19 8.95
N ALA A 40 8.55 4.26 8.61
CA ALA A 40 9.04 4.09 7.26
C ALA A 40 9.34 2.61 6.97
N TYR A 41 8.99 2.17 5.76
CA TYR A 41 9.28 0.85 5.23
C TYR A 41 9.96 0.96 3.86
N LEU A 42 11.09 0.27 3.68
CA LEU A 42 11.80 0.19 2.40
C LEU A 42 11.62 -1.20 1.80
N PHE A 43 10.83 -1.31 0.74
CA PHE A 43 10.67 -2.54 -0.03
C PHE A 43 11.72 -2.62 -1.14
N THR A 44 12.56 -3.66 -1.13
CA THR A 44 13.64 -3.85 -2.11
C THR A 44 13.41 -5.10 -2.97
N GLY A 45 14.09 -5.18 -4.12
CA GLY A 45 14.02 -6.34 -5.02
C GLY A 45 13.74 -5.97 -6.49
N ALA A 46 13.84 -6.97 -7.38
CA ALA A 46 13.67 -6.79 -8.82
C ALA A 46 12.26 -6.33 -9.23
N ARG A 47 12.10 -5.80 -10.45
CA ARG A 47 10.78 -5.41 -10.98
C ARG A 47 9.84 -6.62 -10.98
N GLY A 48 8.60 -6.43 -10.52
CA GLY A 48 7.58 -7.48 -10.50
C GLY A 48 7.55 -8.36 -9.24
N THR A 49 8.46 -8.21 -8.28
CA THR A 49 8.49 -9.01 -7.04
C THR A 49 7.45 -8.62 -5.98
N GLY A 50 6.44 -7.83 -6.34
CA GLY A 50 5.35 -7.46 -5.42
C GLY A 50 5.58 -6.23 -4.53
N LYS A 51 6.72 -5.53 -4.62
CA LYS A 51 7.03 -4.32 -3.79
C LYS A 51 5.86 -3.33 -3.64
N THR A 52 5.37 -2.80 -4.75
CA THR A 52 4.24 -1.84 -4.74
C THR A 52 2.94 -2.50 -4.31
N SER A 53 2.76 -3.80 -4.54
CA SER A 53 1.58 -4.52 -4.04
C SER A 53 1.62 -4.62 -2.52
N SER A 54 2.75 -5.01 -1.93
CA SER A 54 2.93 -5.06 -0.47
C SER A 54 2.70 -3.70 0.19
N ALA A 55 3.23 -2.63 -0.40
CA ALA A 55 2.99 -1.27 0.08
C ALA A 55 1.49 -0.89 0.05
N ARG A 56 0.76 -1.21 -1.03
CA ARG A 56 -0.68 -0.96 -1.11
C ARG A 56 -1.49 -1.82 -0.13
N ILE A 57 -1.11 -3.08 0.07
CA ILE A 57 -1.76 -3.95 1.07
C ILE A 57 -1.57 -3.37 2.46
N LEU A 58 -0.35 -2.92 2.81
CA LEU A 58 -0.08 -2.27 4.08
C LEU A 58 -0.90 -0.98 4.25
N ALA A 59 -0.98 -0.14 3.22
CA ALA A 59 -1.80 1.07 3.26
C ALA A 59 -3.29 0.74 3.50
N LYS A 60 -3.84 -0.31 2.86
CA LYS A 60 -5.21 -0.76 3.12
C LYS A 60 -5.38 -1.31 4.53
N SER A 61 -4.39 -2.07 5.00
CA SER A 61 -4.37 -2.70 6.33
C SER A 61 -4.43 -1.67 7.45
N LEU A 62 -3.77 -0.51 7.24
CA LEU A 62 -3.73 0.59 8.20
C LEU A 62 -4.99 1.47 8.15
N ASN A 63 -5.61 1.65 6.98
CA ASN A 63 -6.71 2.62 6.78
C ASN A 63 -8.08 1.96 6.55
N CYS A 64 -8.25 0.67 6.84
CA CYS A 64 -9.49 -0.04 6.56
C CYS A 64 -10.62 0.41 7.52
N LEU A 65 -11.66 1.05 6.99
CA LEU A 65 -12.81 1.50 7.78
C LEU A 65 -13.68 0.39 8.40
N ALA A 66 -13.46 -0.88 8.03
CA ALA A 66 -14.23 -1.99 8.58
C ALA A 66 -13.75 -2.40 9.99
N TYR A 67 -12.60 -1.90 10.42
CA TYR A 67 -11.97 -2.26 11.69
C TYR A 67 -11.47 -0.99 12.39
N ASP A 68 -11.60 -0.93 13.71
CA ASP A 68 -11.12 0.21 14.51
C ASP A 68 -9.59 0.20 14.70
N VAL A 69 -8.95 -0.94 14.41
CA VAL A 69 -7.50 -1.14 14.55
C VAL A 69 -6.93 -1.67 13.23
N PRO A 70 -5.62 -1.48 12.98
CA PRO A 70 -4.96 -2.05 11.82
C PRO A 70 -5.19 -3.56 11.71
N THR A 71 -5.47 -4.03 10.49
CA THR A 71 -5.84 -5.43 10.23
C THR A 71 -4.95 -6.03 9.16
N GLU A 72 -4.59 -7.30 9.29
CA GLU A 72 -3.90 -8.06 8.24
C GLU A 72 -4.83 -8.43 7.06
N GLN A 73 -6.14 -8.37 7.28
CA GLN A 73 -7.20 -8.72 6.32
C GLN A 73 -8.05 -7.48 6.01
N PRO A 74 -7.54 -6.53 5.21
CA PRO A 74 -8.34 -5.39 4.78
C PRO A 74 -9.56 -5.89 4.00
N CYS A 75 -10.75 -5.36 4.30
CA CYS A 75 -12.01 -5.90 3.79
C CYS A 75 -12.16 -5.84 2.25
N GLY A 76 -11.40 -4.97 1.58
CA GLY A 76 -11.44 -4.81 0.11
C GLY A 76 -12.70 -4.11 -0.43
N VAL A 77 -13.73 -3.91 0.40
CA VAL A 77 -15.05 -3.41 -0.02
C VAL A 77 -15.38 -2.00 0.48
N CYS A 78 -14.76 -1.53 1.57
CA CYS A 78 -14.98 -0.17 2.05
C CYS A 78 -14.39 0.88 1.10
N GLU A 79 -14.88 2.12 1.21
CA GLU A 79 -14.49 3.22 0.32
C GLU A 79 -12.97 3.41 0.24
N VAL A 80 -12.30 3.41 1.40
CA VAL A 80 -10.83 3.56 1.47
C VAL A 80 -10.10 2.38 0.82
N CYS A 81 -10.54 1.15 1.06
CA CYS A 81 -9.93 -0.03 0.42
C CYS A 81 -10.09 0.01 -1.11
N GLN A 82 -11.24 0.44 -1.60
CA GLN A 82 -11.50 0.58 -3.04
C GLN A 82 -10.71 1.74 -3.65
N SER A 83 -10.62 2.89 -2.99
CA SER A 83 -9.87 4.06 -3.47
C SER A 83 -8.37 3.77 -3.53
N ILE A 84 -7.79 3.09 -2.53
CA ILE A 84 -6.39 2.65 -2.56
C ILE A 84 -6.15 1.64 -3.69
N ALA A 85 -7.09 0.72 -3.93
CA ALA A 85 -6.98 -0.23 -5.04
C ALA A 85 -6.92 0.48 -6.41
N LYS A 86 -7.72 1.55 -6.56
CA LYS A 86 -7.80 2.38 -7.76
C LYS A 86 -6.69 3.43 -7.86
N GLY A 87 -5.93 3.68 -6.78
CA GLY A 87 -4.91 4.72 -6.72
C GLY A 87 -5.47 6.14 -6.62
N SER A 88 -6.69 6.28 -6.07
CA SER A 88 -7.41 7.56 -5.93
C SER A 88 -7.77 7.88 -4.48
N ALA A 89 -7.05 7.29 -3.53
CA ALA A 89 -7.26 7.55 -2.11
C ALA A 89 -6.69 8.93 -1.75
N LEU A 90 -7.42 9.69 -0.92
CA LEU A 90 -7.01 11.02 -0.50
C LEU A 90 -5.77 10.94 0.40
N ASP A 91 -5.80 10.06 1.40
CA ASP A 91 -4.76 9.91 2.41
C ASP A 91 -3.60 9.00 1.99
N VAL A 92 -3.62 8.49 0.75
CA VAL A 92 -2.57 7.62 0.22
C VAL A 92 -2.08 8.16 -1.11
N ILE A 93 -0.91 8.79 -1.07
CA ILE A 93 -0.27 9.39 -2.23
C ILE A 93 0.76 8.40 -2.79
N GLU A 94 0.54 7.92 -4.02
CA GLU A 94 1.49 7.05 -4.73
C GLU A 94 2.24 7.87 -5.77
N ILE A 95 3.57 7.90 -5.67
CA ILE A 95 4.44 8.70 -6.54
C ILE A 95 5.41 7.78 -7.26
N ASP A 96 5.43 7.91 -8.59
CA ASP A 96 6.46 7.29 -9.40
C ASP A 96 7.70 8.19 -9.44
N ALA A 97 8.69 7.86 -8.61
CA ALA A 97 9.95 8.58 -8.56
C ALA A 97 10.75 8.51 -9.88
N ALA A 98 10.53 7.51 -10.74
CA ALA A 98 11.19 7.44 -12.04
C ALA A 98 10.67 8.52 -13.01
N SER A 99 9.41 8.95 -12.82
CA SER A 99 8.77 10.01 -13.59
C SER A 99 8.84 11.37 -12.89
N ASN A 100 9.08 11.38 -11.57
CA ASN A 100 9.17 12.56 -10.72
C ASN A 100 10.58 12.71 -10.11
N THR A 101 11.59 12.83 -10.97
CA THR A 101 13.02 12.80 -10.58
C THR A 101 13.56 14.13 -10.03
N GLY A 102 12.81 15.22 -10.17
CA GLY A 102 13.23 16.54 -9.70
C GLY A 102 13.28 16.64 -8.18
N VAL A 103 14.34 17.26 -7.65
CA VAL A 103 14.47 17.56 -6.21
C VAL A 103 13.31 18.43 -5.72
N ASP A 104 12.83 19.35 -6.55
CA ASP A 104 11.73 20.25 -6.19
C ASP A 104 10.40 19.49 -6.03
N ASN A 105 10.13 18.45 -6.84
CA ASN A 105 8.95 17.61 -6.69
C ASN A 105 8.94 16.90 -5.32
N MET A 106 10.11 16.46 -4.85
CA MET A 106 10.23 15.83 -3.52
C MET A 106 10.10 16.85 -2.39
N ARG A 107 10.58 18.09 -2.57
CA ARG A 107 10.39 19.16 -1.57
C ARG A 107 8.91 19.49 -1.41
N GLU A 108 8.20 19.68 -2.51
CA GLU A 108 6.76 19.97 -2.48
C GLU A 108 5.98 18.84 -1.81
N LEU A 109 6.37 17.59 -2.04
CA LEU A 109 5.78 16.44 -1.35
C LEU A 109 5.97 16.49 0.18
N ILE A 110 7.20 16.76 0.61
CA ILE A 110 7.53 16.88 2.04
C ILE A 110 6.73 18.02 2.67
N GLU A 111 6.60 19.16 1.99
CA GLU A 111 5.80 20.29 2.46
C GLU A 111 4.32 19.91 2.59
N ARG A 112 3.74 19.26 1.57
CA ARG A 112 2.34 18.78 1.63
C ARG A 112 2.11 17.78 2.77
N SER A 113 3.10 16.94 3.09
CA SER A 113 2.98 15.97 4.19
C SER A 113 2.92 16.60 5.59
N GLN A 114 3.34 17.86 5.75
CA GLN A 114 3.24 18.58 7.03
C GLN A 114 1.82 19.04 7.31
N PHE A 115 0.97 19.13 6.29
CA PHE A 115 -0.42 19.50 6.43
C PHE A 115 -1.25 18.22 6.49
N ALA A 116 -1.78 17.90 7.68
CA ALA A 116 -2.85 16.92 7.78
C ALA A 116 -4.07 17.44 7.00
N PRO A 117 -4.74 16.62 6.17
CA PRO A 117 -6.04 16.99 5.61
C PRO A 117 -7.10 17.19 6.70
#